data_AF-A0A962WF49-F1
#
_entry.id   AF-A0A962WF49-F1
#
_cell.length_a   1.000
_cell.length_b   1.000
_cell.length_c   1.000
_cell.angle_alpha   90.00
_cell.angle_beta   90.00
_cell.angle_gamma   90.00
#
_symmetry.space_group_name_H-M   'P 1'
#
loop_
_entity.id
_entity.type
_entity.pdbx_description
1 polymer ?
#
loop_
_entity_poly.entity_id
_entity_poly.type
_entity_poly.pdbx_seq_one_letter_code
_entity_poly.pdbx_strand_id
1 'polypeptide(L)'
;RLIKRFGVERLLWTGAALLVATLTINLVGTTVWHFWTALLLLGVGWNFLFIGGTTMLTETYRPEERAKTQALNDFLVFTSTALASLSAGAMLHVFGWWWVNIGVIPLVLVIIASLGWLGLRPERMPGSATT
;
A
#
# COMPACT_ATOMS: atom_id res chain seq x y z
N ARG A 1 4.19 -3.07 17.75
CA ARG A 1 3.76 -4.27 18.51
C ARG A 1 2.95 -5.27 17.66
N LEU A 2 2.23 -4.87 16.60
CA LEU A 2 1.53 -5.79 15.68
C LEU A 2 2.46 -6.58 14.74
N ILE A 3 3.48 -5.91 14.17
CA ILE A 3 4.48 -6.53 13.27
C ILE A 3 5.19 -7.71 13.93
N LYS A 4 5.61 -7.56 15.21
CA LYS A 4 6.24 -8.63 16.00
C LYS A 4 5.34 -9.85 16.26
N ARG A 5 4.02 -9.75 16.09
CA ARG A 5 3.05 -10.80 16.43
C ARG A 5 2.41 -11.48 15.21
N PHE A 6 2.25 -10.76 14.09
CA PHE A 6 1.60 -11.28 12.88
C PHE A 6 2.54 -11.38 11.67
N GLY A 7 3.74 -10.80 11.74
CA GLY A 7 4.63 -10.69 10.58
C GLY A 7 4.24 -9.55 9.65
N VAL A 8 5.23 -8.97 8.98
CA VAL A 8 5.06 -7.84 8.06
C VAL A 8 4.19 -8.24 6.85
N GLU A 9 4.33 -9.47 6.39
CA GLU A 9 3.61 -10.00 5.23
C GLU A 9 2.08 -10.03 5.43
N ARG A 10 1.60 -10.49 6.59
CA ARG A 10 0.14 -10.51 6.88
C ARG A 10 -0.45 -9.11 6.96
N LEU A 11 0.33 -8.14 7.46
CA LEU A 11 -0.08 -6.75 7.52
C LEU A 11 -0.27 -6.17 6.12
N LEU A 12 0.67 -6.46 5.21
CA LEU A 12 0.61 -6.02 3.82
C LEU A 12 -0.58 -6.62 3.07
N TRP A 13 -0.82 -7.93 3.20
CA TRP A 13 -1.98 -8.58 2.61
C TRP A 13 -3.30 -8.03 3.14
N THR A 14 -3.38 -7.76 4.44
CA THR A 14 -4.57 -7.13 5.05
C THR A 14 -4.78 -5.72 4.48
N GLY A 15 -3.70 -4.92 4.36
CA GLY A 15 -3.76 -3.60 3.76
C GLY A 15 -4.22 -3.63 2.29
N ALA A 16 -3.70 -4.56 1.49
CA ALA A 16 -4.12 -4.75 0.11
C ALA A 16 -5.59 -5.16 -0.01
N ALA A 17 -6.07 -6.06 0.85
CA ALA A 17 -7.48 -6.45 0.89
C ALA A 17 -8.40 -5.27 1.23
N LEU A 18 -7.99 -4.41 2.17
CA LEU A 18 -8.73 -3.19 2.52
C LEU A 18 -8.77 -2.18 1.36
N LEU A 19 -7.69 -2.05 0.57
CA LEU A 19 -7.70 -1.22 -0.64
C LEU A 19 -8.66 -1.77 -1.70
N VAL A 20 -8.71 -3.09 -1.90
CA VAL A 20 -9.68 -3.72 -2.80
C VAL A 20 -11.11 -3.45 -2.33
N ALA A 21 -11.40 -3.63 -1.04
CA ALA A 21 -12.71 -3.34 -0.47
C ALA A 21 -13.11 -1.87 -0.66
N THR A 22 -12.18 -0.95 -0.44
CA THR A 22 -12.36 0.49 -0.70
C THR A 22 -12.75 0.75 -2.14
N LEU A 23 -12.02 0.16 -3.09
CA LEU A 23 -12.30 0.31 -4.52
C LEU A 23 -13.66 -0.26 -4.90
N THR A 24 -14.03 -1.44 -4.39
CA THR A 24 -15.34 -2.03 -4.61
C THR A 24 -16.46 -1.12 -4.11
N ILE A 25 -16.34 -0.56 -2.91
CA ILE A 25 -17.35 0.36 -2.35
C ILE A 25 -17.51 1.61 -3.22
N ASN A 26 -16.39 2.20 -3.67
CA ASN A 26 -16.44 3.38 -4.54
C ASN A 26 -17.03 3.11 -5.93
N LEU A 27 -16.96 1.88 -6.43
CA LEU A 27 -17.58 1.47 -7.69
C LEU A 27 -19.06 1.13 -7.51
N VAL A 28 -19.48 0.59 -6.36
CA VAL A 28 -20.87 0.21 -6.11
C VAL A 28 -21.78 1.43 -5.96
N GLY A 29 -21.30 2.53 -5.39
CA GLY A 29 -22.12 3.73 -5.22
C GLY A 29 -21.36 4.97 -4.78
N THR A 30 -22.02 6.12 -4.93
CA THR A 30 -21.48 7.46 -4.63
C THR A 30 -22.24 8.19 -3.52
N THR A 31 -23.01 7.46 -2.71
CA THR A 31 -23.72 8.08 -1.58
C THR A 31 -22.73 8.44 -0.46
N VAL A 32 -23.12 9.36 0.44
CA VAL A 32 -22.26 9.80 1.55
C VAL A 32 -21.74 8.63 2.40
N TRP A 33 -22.58 7.61 2.61
CA TRP A 33 -22.18 6.40 3.35
C TRP A 33 -21.09 5.59 2.64
N HIS A 34 -21.13 5.51 1.30
CA HIS A 34 -20.06 4.86 0.53
C HIS A 34 -18.75 5.63 0.69
N PHE A 35 -18.79 6.96 0.60
CA PHE A 35 -17.61 7.80 0.79
C PHE A 35 -17.00 7.66 2.20
N TRP A 36 -17.81 7.71 3.25
CA TRP A 36 -17.31 7.62 4.63
C TRP A 36 -16.68 6.25 4.92
N THR A 37 -17.36 5.17 4.50
CA THR A 37 -16.87 3.81 4.69
C THR A 37 -15.61 3.56 3.87
N ALA A 38 -15.58 4.00 2.59
CA ALA A 38 -14.41 3.93 1.74
C ALA A 38 -13.23 4.73 2.31
N LEU A 39 -13.45 5.95 2.81
CA LEU A 39 -12.39 6.79 3.37
C LEU A 39 -11.77 6.17 4.62
N LEU A 40 -12.60 5.57 5.49
CA LEU A 40 -12.13 4.85 6.68
C LEU A 40 -11.29 3.64 6.28
N LEU A 41 -11.79 2.79 5.37
CA LEU A 41 -11.06 1.61 4.91
C LEU A 41 -9.77 1.97 4.17
N LEU A 42 -9.80 3.02 3.35
CA LEU A 42 -8.63 3.56 2.66
C LEU A 42 -7.56 3.99 3.65
N GLY A 43 -7.94 4.75 4.68
CA GLY A 43 -7.03 5.22 5.71
C GLY A 43 -6.37 4.05 6.45
N VAL A 44 -7.14 3.05 6.86
CA VAL A 44 -6.59 1.87 7.55
C VAL A 44 -5.68 1.04 6.62
N GLY A 45 -6.14 0.76 5.39
CA GLY A 45 -5.39 -0.01 4.40
C GLY A 45 -4.06 0.66 4.01
N TRP A 46 -4.09 1.97 3.78
CA TRP A 46 -2.89 2.77 3.51
C TRP A 46 -1.88 2.70 4.65
N ASN A 47 -2.32 2.85 5.91
CA ASN A 47 -1.42 2.76 7.08
C ASN A 47 -0.73 1.40 7.16
N PHE A 48 -1.45 0.31 6.91
CA PHE A 48 -0.88 -1.04 6.95
C PHE A 48 0.17 -1.25 5.85
N LEU A 49 -0.10 -0.78 4.64
CA LEU A 49 0.84 -0.83 3.53
C LEU A 49 2.07 0.06 3.77
N PHE A 50 1.88 1.27 4.27
CA PHE A 50 2.96 2.22 4.55
C PHE A 50 3.88 1.68 5.64
N ILE A 51 3.33 1.27 6.79
CA ILE A 51 4.12 0.73 7.90
C ILE A 51 4.78 -0.60 7.51
N GLY A 52 4.05 -1.50 6.84
CA GLY A 52 4.61 -2.77 6.38
C GLY A 52 5.73 -2.57 5.36
N GLY A 53 5.52 -1.71 4.37
CA GLY A 53 6.48 -1.42 3.30
C GLY A 53 7.75 -0.78 3.82
N THR A 54 7.64 0.25 4.66
CA THR A 54 8.80 0.93 5.27
C THR A 54 9.58 0.00 6.21
N THR A 55 8.89 -0.92 6.90
CA THR A 55 9.57 -1.95 7.70
C THR A 55 10.41 -2.89 6.83
N MET A 56 9.84 -3.45 5.75
CA MET A 56 10.62 -4.31 4.83
C MET A 56 11.76 -3.55 4.16
N LEU A 57 11.52 -2.29 3.80
CA LEU A 57 12.52 -1.44 3.18
C LEU A 57 13.70 -1.26 4.12
N THR A 58 13.46 -0.84 5.36
CA THR A 58 14.55 -0.63 6.33
C THR A 58 15.27 -1.92 6.74
N GLU A 59 14.60 -3.08 6.75
CA GLU A 59 15.24 -4.37 7.01
C GLU A 59 16.17 -4.83 5.88
N THR A 60 15.92 -4.42 4.64
CA THR A 60 16.71 -4.81 3.46
C THR A 60 18.02 -4.04 3.34
N TYR A 61 18.12 -2.83 3.92
CA TYR A 61 19.29 -1.97 3.84
C TYR A 61 20.17 -2.03 5.10
N ARG A 62 21.47 -1.74 4.91
CA ARG A 62 22.45 -1.65 6.00
C ARG A 62 22.05 -0.51 6.95
N PRO A 63 22.33 -0.61 8.26
CA PRO A 63 21.93 0.41 9.24
C PRO A 63 22.33 1.85 8.85
N GLU A 64 23.51 2.01 8.25
CA GLU A 64 24.06 3.27 7.76
C GLU A 64 23.26 3.89 6.61
N GLU A 65 22.58 3.07 5.80
CA GLU A 65 21.82 3.50 4.62
C GLU A 65 20.34 3.70 4.93
N ARG A 66 19.82 3.12 6.02
CA ARG A 66 18.40 3.15 6.39
C ARG A 66 17.83 4.55 6.48
N ALA A 67 18.55 5.48 7.12
CA ALA A 67 18.07 6.85 7.28
C ALA A 67 17.89 7.56 5.93
N LYS A 68 18.85 7.36 5.01
CA LYS A 68 18.81 7.94 3.67
C LYS A 68 17.70 7.32 2.83
N THR A 69 17.56 6.00 2.87
CA THR A 69 16.51 5.28 2.13
C THR A 69 15.11 5.60 2.66
N GLN A 70 14.94 5.72 3.98
CA GLN A 70 13.67 6.11 4.59
C GLN A 70 13.28 7.54 4.18
N ALA A 71 14.23 8.48 4.25
CA ALA A 71 13.99 9.86 3.83
C ALA A 71 13.58 9.96 2.36
N LEU A 72 14.23 9.19 1.48
CA LEU A 72 13.85 9.11 0.07
C LEU A 72 12.44 8.50 -0.12
N ASN A 73 12.12 7.44 0.62
CA ASN A 73 10.80 6.82 0.57
C ASN A 73 9.71 7.81 0.99
N ASP A 74 9.88 8.46 2.14
CA ASP A 74 8.94 9.43 2.67
C ASP A 74 8.76 10.60 1.69
N PHE A 75 9.87 11.12 1.14
CA PHE A 75 9.83 12.16 0.12
C PHE A 75 9.01 11.75 -1.11
N LEU A 76 9.28 10.57 -1.68
CA LEU A 76 8.55 10.08 -2.85
C LEU A 76 7.06 9.88 -2.55
N VAL A 77 6.72 9.32 -1.39
CA VAL A 77 5.33 9.09 -0.97
C VAL A 77 4.60 10.41 -0.81
N PHE A 78 5.17 11.40 -0.11
CA PHE A 78 4.50 12.68 0.11
C PHE A 78 4.43 13.53 -1.16
N THR A 79 5.48 13.55 -1.98
CA THR A 79 5.45 14.25 -3.27
C THR A 79 4.41 13.64 -4.21
N SER A 80 4.33 12.31 -4.30
CA SER A 80 3.32 11.63 -5.12
C SER A 80 1.91 11.92 -4.62
N THR A 81 1.69 11.92 -3.29
CA THR A 81 0.40 12.26 -2.67
C THR A 81 0.00 13.71 -2.96
N ALA A 82 0.96 14.64 -2.93
CA ALA A 82 0.72 16.05 -3.25
C ALA A 82 0.32 16.23 -4.72
N LEU A 83 1.04 15.60 -5.66
CA LEU A 83 0.71 15.63 -7.09
C LEU A 83 -0.64 14.97 -7.39
N ALA A 84 -0.95 13.85 -6.74
CA ALA A 84 -2.23 13.18 -6.87
C ALA A 84 -3.37 14.07 -6.34
N SER A 85 -3.16 14.73 -5.20
CA SER A 85 -4.16 15.65 -4.62
C SER A 85 -4.41 16.88 -5.51
N LEU A 86 -3.34 17.44 -6.10
CA LEU A 86 -3.45 18.57 -7.02
C LEU A 86 -4.19 18.20 -8.31
N SER A 87 -3.95 16.98 -8.83
CA SER A 87 -4.58 16.51 -10.07
C SER A 87 -5.97 15.89 -9.87
N ALA A 88 -6.34 15.48 -8.65
CA ALA A 88 -7.58 14.77 -8.35
C ALA A 88 -8.84 15.54 -8.80
N GLY A 89 -8.89 16.86 -8.59
CA GLY A 89 -10.02 17.69 -9.00
C GLY A 89 -10.18 17.75 -10.52
N ALA A 90 -9.08 17.97 -11.25
CA ALA A 90 -9.08 17.99 -12.71
C ALA A 90 -9.44 16.61 -13.29
N MET A 91 -8.89 15.54 -12.70
CA MET A 91 -9.14 14.17 -13.14
C MET A 91 -10.60 13.77 -12.92
N LEU A 92 -11.18 14.14 -11.78
CA LEU A 92 -12.60 13.94 -11.49
C LEU A 92 -13.50 14.75 -12.44
N HIS A 93 -13.15 15.99 -12.74
CA HIS A 93 -13.94 16.85 -13.63
C HIS A 93 -13.92 16.36 -15.09
N VAL A 94 -12.77 15.92 -15.59
CA VAL A 94 -12.59 15.50 -17.00
C VAL A 94 -13.07 14.07 -17.23
N PHE A 95 -12.71 13.13 -16.35
CA PHE A 95 -12.98 11.71 -16.55
C PHE A 95 -14.18 11.20 -15.75
N GLY A 96 -14.63 11.93 -14.74
CA GLY A 96 -15.71 11.49 -13.87
C GLY A 96 -15.28 10.41 -12.86
N TRP A 97 -16.15 10.19 -11.89
CA TRP A 97 -15.88 9.34 -10.73
C TRP A 97 -15.52 7.89 -11.09
N TRP A 98 -16.23 7.32 -12.06
CA TRP A 98 -16.06 5.92 -12.47
C TRP A 98 -14.65 5.66 -13.02
N TRP A 99 -14.19 6.50 -13.95
CA TRP A 99 -12.88 6.36 -14.58
C TRP A 99 -11.72 6.62 -13.62
N VAL A 100 -11.90 7.56 -12.68
CA VAL A 100 -10.91 7.78 -11.60
C VAL A 100 -10.71 6.50 -10.79
N ASN A 101 -11.78 5.80 -10.42
CA ASN A 101 -11.68 4.54 -9.67
C ASN A 101 -11.11 3.40 -10.51
N ILE A 102 -11.49 3.27 -11.78
CA ILE A 102 -10.90 2.27 -12.68
C ILE A 102 -9.39 2.49 -12.84
N GLY A 103 -8.93 3.74 -12.93
CA GLY A 103 -7.51 4.07 -13.03
C GLY A 103 -6.66 3.57 -11.85
N VAL A 104 -7.28 3.34 -10.68
CA VAL A 104 -6.61 2.80 -9.48
C VAL A 104 -6.46 1.28 -9.53
N ILE A 105 -7.31 0.56 -10.25
CA ILE A 105 -7.27 -0.91 -10.38
C ILE A 105 -5.88 -1.44 -10.76
N PRO A 106 -5.20 -0.96 -11.83
CA PRO A 106 -3.89 -1.49 -12.20
C PRO A 106 -2.84 -1.29 -11.11
N LEU A 107 -2.90 -0.21 -10.33
CA LEU A 107 -1.98 0.02 -9.21
C LEU A 107 -2.20 -1.00 -8.08
N VAL A 108 -3.47 -1.28 -7.75
CA VAL A 108 -3.81 -2.30 -6.75
C VAL A 108 -3.38 -3.70 -7.22
N LEU A 109 -3.54 -4.01 -8.51
CA LEU A 109 -3.08 -5.27 -9.08
C LEU A 109 -1.55 -5.42 -8.99
N VAL A 110 -0.79 -4.34 -9.25
CA VAL A 110 0.66 -4.34 -9.08
C VAL A 110 1.05 -4.61 -7.62
N ILE A 111 0.34 -4.03 -6.65
CA ILE A 111 0.57 -4.30 -5.22
C ILE A 111 0.32 -5.79 -4.93
N ILE A 112 -0.84 -6.33 -5.33
CA ILE A 112 -1.20 -7.73 -5.09
C ILE A 112 -0.21 -8.69 -5.76
N ALA A 113 0.19 -8.41 -7.01
CA ALA A 113 1.17 -9.21 -7.74
C ALA A 113 2.54 -9.18 -7.05
N SER A 114 2.97 -8.01 -6.56
CA SER A 114 4.23 -7.85 -5.83
C SER A 114 4.22 -8.62 -4.52
N LEU A 115 3.10 -8.60 -3.78
CA LEU A 115 2.93 -9.38 -2.56
C LEU A 115 2.85 -10.88 -2.84
N GLY A 116 2.14 -11.29 -3.89
CA GLY A 116 2.11 -12.67 -4.37
C GLY A 116 3.50 -13.18 -4.74
N TRP A 117 4.29 -12.35 -5.43
CA TRP A 117 5.68 -12.67 -5.75
C TRP A 117 6.55 -12.83 -4.50
N LEU A 118 6.36 -11.98 -3.49
CA LEU A 118 7.07 -12.09 -2.21
C LEU A 118 6.72 -13.38 -1.46
N GLY A 119 5.43 -13.75 -1.40
CA GLY A 119 4.99 -14.99 -0.75
C GLY A 119 5.37 -16.27 -1.50
N LEU A 120 5.63 -16.18 -2.81
CA LEU A 120 6.15 -17.30 -3.62
C LEU A 120 7.66 -17.47 -3.50
N ARG A 121 8.39 -16.51 -2.92
CA ARG A 121 9.83 -16.71 -2.67
C ARG A 121 9.96 -17.79 -1.61
N PRO A 122 10.67 -18.90 -1.90
CA PRO A 122 11.02 -19.86 -0.88
C PRO A 122 11.69 -19.10 0.25
N GLU A 123 11.17 -19.27 1.46
CA GLU A 123 11.84 -18.87 2.69
C GLU A 123 13.28 -19.33 2.52
N ARG A 124 14.23 -18.37 2.46
CA ARG A 124 15.65 -18.73 2.47
C ARG A 124 15.84 -19.45 3.79
N MET A 125 15.76 -20.77 3.77
CA MET A 125 16.13 -21.62 4.89
C MET A 125 17.46 -21.07 5.39
N PRO A 126 17.59 -20.72 6.68
CA PRO A 126 18.88 -20.48 7.29
C PRO A 126 19.66 -21.81 7.23
N GLY A 127 20.25 -22.10 6.08
CA GLY A 127 21.09 -23.26 5.83
C GLY A 127 22.46 -23.03 6.42
N SER A 128 22.64 -23.59 7.62
CA SER A 128 23.91 -24.01 8.24
C SER A 128 25.00 -22.94 8.42
N ALA A 129 24.89 -22.19 9.52
CA ALA A 129 26.10 -21.83 10.26
C ALA A 129 26.49 -23.04 11.14
N THR A 130 27.65 -23.63 10.81
CA THR A 130 28.63 -24.22 11.72
C THR A 130 28.19 -25.34 12.68
N THR A 131 28.69 -26.55 12.41
CA THR A 131 29.46 -27.29 13.42
C THR A 131 30.83 -27.60 12.82
#